data_AF-A0A958L850-F1
#
_entry.id   AF-A0A958L850-F1
#
_cell.length_a   1.000
_cell.length_b   1.000
_cell.length_c   1.000
_cell.angle_alpha   90.00
_cell.angle_beta   90.00
_cell.angle_gamma   90.00
#
_symmetry.space_group_name_H-M   'P 1'
#
loop_
_entity.id
_entity.type
_entity.pdbx_description
1 polymer ?
#
loop_
_entity_poly.entity_id
_entity_poly.type
_entity_poly.pdbx_seq_one_letter_code
_entity_poly.pdbx_strand_id
1 'polypeptide(L)'
;MRRTISQLTLVCLFLFTACTKSNEPPKDTLVVALASAPKTLDPRFATDANGMRISALLFNSLVKIGPELKVVGDAAESWEVNGNTYEFRLKPNVYFS
;
A
#
# COMPACT_ATOMS: atom_id res chain seq x y z
N MET A 1 29.50 -21.28 -45.66
CA MET A 1 29.98 -21.42 -44.26
C MET A 1 30.27 -20.08 -43.57
N ARG A 2 31.08 -19.16 -44.14
CA ARG A 2 31.32 -17.82 -43.53
C ARG A 2 30.08 -16.91 -43.45
N ARG A 3 29.21 -16.92 -44.47
CA ARG A 3 27.96 -16.14 -44.50
C ARG A 3 26.91 -16.61 -43.49
N THR A 4 26.78 -17.92 -43.28
CA THR A 4 25.85 -18.52 -42.32
C THR A 4 26.26 -18.28 -40.88
N ILE A 5 27.57 -18.32 -40.59
CA ILE A 5 28.11 -17.95 -39.26
C ILE A 5 27.84 -16.48 -38.97
N SER A 6 28.09 -15.58 -39.92
CA SER A 6 27.83 -14.13 -39.78
C SER A 6 26.36 -13.79 -39.55
N GLN A 7 25.43 -14.49 -40.21
CA GLN A 7 23.99 -14.30 -39.99
C GLN A 7 23.55 -14.80 -38.60
N LEU A 8 24.12 -15.92 -38.13
CA LEU A 8 23.83 -16.45 -36.80
C LEU A 8 24.34 -15.51 -35.69
N THR A 9 25.50 -14.87 -35.88
CA THR A 9 26.03 -13.87 -34.94
C THR A 9 25.14 -12.63 -34.86
N LEU A 10 24.59 -12.15 -35.98
CA LEU A 10 23.72 -10.98 -36.03
C LEU A 10 22.37 -11.22 -35.34
N VAL A 11 21.79 -12.41 -35.52
CA VAL A 11 20.55 -12.83 -34.84
C VAL A 11 20.78 -12.96 -33.33
N CYS A 12 21.92 -13.53 -32.93
CA CYS A 12 22.28 -13.64 -31.52
C CYS A 12 22.43 -12.26 -30.86
N LEU A 13 23.07 -11.30 -31.54
CA LEU A 13 23.21 -9.92 -31.08
C LEU A 13 21.85 -9.21 -30.92
N PHE A 14 20.89 -9.47 -31.81
CA PHE A 14 19.53 -8.94 -31.70
C PHE A 14 18.77 -9.51 -30.48
N LEU A 15 18.93 -10.81 -30.19
CA LEU A 15 18.30 -11.46 -29.04
C LEU A 15 18.79 -10.91 -27.69
N PHE A 16 20.05 -10.45 -27.61
CA PHE A 16 20.59 -9.84 -26.37
C PHE A 16 20.04 -8.45 -26.06
N THR A 17 19.39 -7.76 -27.01
CA THR A 17 18.80 -6.43 -26.77
C THR A 17 17.35 -6.46 -26.29
N ALA A 18 16.68 -7.63 -26.38
CA ALA A 18 15.27 -7.79 -26.03
C ALA A 18 14.98 -7.81 -24.52
N CYS A 19 16.00 -7.95 -23.66
CA CYS A 19 15.85 -8.05 -22.20
C CYS A 19 16.10 -6.74 -21.45
N THR A 20 15.83 -5.57 -22.05
CA THR A 20 16.21 -4.27 -21.45
C THR A 20 15.06 -3.54 -20.73
N LYS A 21 13.85 -4.13 -20.64
CA LYS A 21 12.75 -3.53 -19.88
C LYS A 21 12.72 -4.07 -18.46
N SER A 22 13.39 -3.39 -17.54
CA SER A 22 13.11 -3.53 -16.11
C SER A 22 11.83 -2.77 -15.80
N ASN A 23 10.76 -3.48 -15.44
CA ASN A 23 9.53 -2.89 -14.91
C ASN A 23 9.75 -2.55 -13.42
N GLU A 24 10.79 -1.77 -13.14
CA GLU A 24 11.02 -1.28 -11.80
C GLU A 24 9.91 -0.30 -11.44
N PRO A 25 9.31 -0.44 -10.24
CA PRO A 25 8.34 0.53 -9.79
C PRO A 25 9.01 1.91 -9.61
N PRO A 26 8.25 3.01 -9.66
CA PRO A 26 8.79 4.34 -9.39
C PRO A 26 9.56 4.38 -8.07
N LYS A 27 10.61 5.23 -7.99
CA LYS A 27 11.53 5.28 -6.84
C LYS A 27 10.83 5.48 -5.48
N ASP A 28 9.67 6.12 -5.46
CA ASP A 28 8.87 6.38 -4.26
C ASP A 28 7.71 5.39 -4.07
N THR A 29 7.81 4.18 -4.62
CA THR A 29 6.77 3.16 -4.52
C THR A 29 7.17 2.04 -3.56
N LEU A 30 6.34 1.82 -2.55
CA LEU A 30 6.42 0.62 -1.72
C LEU A 30 5.56 -0.49 -2.35
N VAL A 31 6.19 -1.58 -2.77
CA VAL A 31 5.49 -2.78 -3.26
C VAL A 31 5.46 -3.84 -2.17
N VAL A 32 4.26 -4.23 -1.74
CA VAL A 32 4.04 -5.26 -0.72
C VAL A 32 3.25 -6.41 -1.33
N ALA A 33 3.81 -7.62 -1.29
CA ALA A 33 3.08 -8.82 -1.71
C ALA A 33 2.10 -9.24 -0.62
N LEU A 34 0.84 -9.50 -1.01
CA LEU A 34 -0.19 -10.05 -0.13
C LEU A 34 -0.39 -11.54 -0.43
N ALA A 35 -0.65 -12.33 0.61
CA ALA A 35 -0.90 -13.76 0.47
C ALA A 35 -2.22 -14.08 -0.29
N SER A 36 -3.16 -13.14 -0.28
CA SER A 36 -4.43 -13.22 -1.00
C SER A 36 -5.03 -11.82 -1.20
N ALA A 37 -6.05 -11.71 -2.06
CA ALA A 37 -6.86 -10.50 -2.14
C ALA A 37 -7.69 -10.30 -0.85
N PRO A 38 -8.00 -9.04 -0.46
CA PRO A 38 -8.95 -8.76 0.60
C PRO A 38 -10.36 -9.21 0.19
N LYS A 39 -11.20 -9.64 1.14
CA LYS A 39 -12.59 -10.02 0.82
C LYS A 39 -13.45 -8.81 0.43
N THR A 40 -13.18 -7.67 1.04
CA THR A 40 -13.88 -6.41 0.81
C THR A 40 -12.98 -5.24 1.23
N LEU A 41 -13.22 -4.07 0.63
CA LEU A 41 -12.60 -2.80 1.03
C LEU A 41 -13.55 -1.90 1.82
N ASP A 42 -14.80 -2.34 2.04
CA ASP A 42 -15.69 -1.64 2.96
C ASP A 42 -15.26 -1.96 4.41
N PRO A 43 -14.77 -0.97 5.17
CA PRO A 43 -14.22 -1.20 6.50
C PRO A 43 -15.27 -1.73 7.49
N ARG A 44 -16.56 -1.58 7.20
CA ARG A 44 -17.64 -2.09 8.06
C ARG A 44 -17.82 -3.61 7.94
N PHE A 45 -17.36 -4.20 6.84
CA PHE A 45 -17.52 -5.62 6.54
C PHE A 45 -16.20 -6.38 6.44
N ALA A 46 -15.07 -5.69 6.45
CA ALA A 46 -13.75 -6.30 6.45
C ALA A 46 -13.55 -7.16 7.70
N THR A 47 -13.27 -8.45 7.51
CA THR A 47 -13.03 -9.41 8.61
C THR A 47 -11.71 -10.17 8.44
N ASP A 48 -11.12 -10.15 7.24
CA ASP A 48 -9.82 -10.74 6.97
C ASP A 48 -8.69 -9.72 7.18
N ALA A 49 -7.48 -10.23 7.44
CA ALA A 49 -6.32 -9.41 7.75
C ALA A 49 -5.93 -8.44 6.61
N ASN A 50 -6.09 -8.85 5.34
CA ASN A 50 -5.75 -8.00 4.20
C ASN A 50 -6.76 -6.86 4.06
N GLY A 51 -8.06 -7.14 4.19
CA GLY A 51 -9.12 -6.13 4.19
C GLY A 51 -8.91 -5.09 5.28
N MET A 52 -8.63 -5.53 6.52
CA MET A 52 -8.33 -4.64 7.65
C MET A 52 -7.09 -3.78 7.39
N ARG A 53 -6.00 -4.38 6.88
CA ARG A 53 -4.73 -3.68 6.64
C ARG A 53 -4.85 -2.64 5.53
N ILE A 54 -5.53 -2.96 4.43
CA ILE A 54 -5.75 -2.01 3.34
C ILE A 54 -6.73 -0.91 3.77
N SER A 55 -7.78 -1.25 4.52
CA SER A 55 -8.71 -0.24 5.07
C SER A 55 -7.99 0.80 5.93
N ALA A 56 -7.03 0.39 6.76
CA ALA A 56 -6.22 1.30 7.58
C ALA A 56 -5.30 2.25 6.77
N LEU A 57 -5.10 1.98 5.47
CA LEU A 57 -4.39 2.87 4.54
C LEU A 57 -5.32 3.81 3.78
N LEU A 58 -6.60 3.43 3.62
CA LEU A 58 -7.59 4.17 2.86
C LEU A 58 -8.45 5.10 3.73
N PHE A 59 -8.66 4.75 5.00
CA PHE A 59 -9.57 5.47 5.89
C PHE A 59 -8.87 5.90 7.19
N ASN A 60 -9.27 7.06 7.71
CA ASN A 60 -8.87 7.51 9.04
C ASN A 60 -9.88 7.08 10.10
N SER A 61 -9.37 6.71 11.28
CA SER A 61 -10.17 6.50 12.49
C SER A 61 -10.13 7.74 13.39
N LEU A 62 -10.90 7.80 14.48
CA LEU A 62 -10.72 8.86 15.48
C LEU A 62 -9.36 8.73 16.17
N VAL A 63 -9.02 7.51 16.57
CA VAL A 63 -7.75 7.10 17.16
C VAL A 63 -7.24 5.84 16.49
N LYS A 64 -5.95 5.54 16.64
CA LYS A 64 -5.32 4.32 16.11
C LYS A 64 -4.30 3.74 17.09
N ILE A 65 -3.86 2.52 16.82
CA ILE A 65 -2.72 1.92 17.52
C ILE A 65 -1.44 2.48 16.90
N GLY A 66 -0.70 3.25 17.68
CA GLY A 66 0.57 3.86 17.31
C GLY A 66 1.77 2.98 17.64
N PRO A 67 2.98 3.57 17.61
CA PRO A 67 4.20 2.93 18.08
C PRO A 67 4.03 2.41 19.51
N GLU A 68 4.74 1.34 19.87
CA GLU A 68 4.67 0.70 21.20
C GLU A 68 3.27 0.17 21.57
N LEU A 69 2.38 -0.02 20.58
CA LEU A 69 1.01 -0.51 20.79
C LEU A 69 0.14 0.40 21.67
N LYS A 70 0.49 1.70 21.75
CA LYS A 70 -0.30 2.70 22.48
C LYS A 70 -1.39 3.29 21.59
N VAL A 71 -2.53 3.61 22.19
CA VAL A 71 -3.58 4.37 21.49
C VAL A 71 -3.11 5.80 21.30
N VAL A 72 -3.15 6.29 20.06
CA VAL A 72 -2.78 7.65 19.67
C VAL A 72 -3.85 8.27 18.78
N GLY A 73 -3.91 9.59 18.70
CA GLY A 73 -4.85 10.30 17.83
C GLY A 73 -4.60 10.01 16.34
N ASP A 74 -5.68 9.85 15.57
CA ASP A 74 -5.64 9.77 14.11
C ASP A 74 -6.38 10.97 13.49
N ALA A 75 -7.69 10.91 13.25
CA ALA A 75 -8.49 12.10 12.88
C ALA A 75 -8.74 13.03 14.08
N ALA A 76 -8.72 12.52 15.31
CA ALA A 76 -8.81 13.32 16.53
C ALA A 76 -7.43 13.85 16.96
N GLU A 77 -7.39 15.08 17.43
CA GLU A 77 -6.21 15.68 18.09
C GLU A 77 -6.18 15.40 19.59
N SER A 78 -7.35 15.29 20.23
CA SER A 78 -7.49 14.94 21.64
C SER A 78 -8.85 14.26 21.90
N TRP A 79 -8.97 13.61 23.05
CA TRP A 79 -10.22 13.07 23.53
C TRP A 79 -10.26 13.03 25.05
N GLU A 80 -11.46 13.11 25.61
CA GLU A 80 -11.75 13.01 27.03
C GLU A 80 -12.79 11.92 27.28
N VAL A 81 -12.67 11.24 28.43
CA VAL A 81 -13.58 10.17 28.83
C VAL A 81 -14.16 10.49 30.19
N ASN A 82 -15.47 10.73 30.24
CA ASN A 82 -16.23 11.08 31.44
C ASN A 82 -17.34 10.05 31.65
N GLY A 83 -17.02 8.96 32.37
CA GLY A 83 -17.93 7.83 32.57
C GLY A 83 -18.28 7.13 31.26
N ASN A 84 -19.53 7.25 30.81
CA ASN A 84 -20.00 6.71 29.53
C ASN A 84 -19.97 7.73 28.38
N THR A 85 -19.51 8.95 28.63
CA THR A 85 -19.40 10.00 27.61
C THR A 85 -17.97 10.10 27.12
N TYR A 86 -17.80 10.07 25.80
CA TYR A 86 -16.52 10.21 25.11
C TYR A 86 -16.60 11.45 24.23
N GLU A 87 -15.75 12.43 24.48
CA GLU A 87 -15.66 13.65 23.67
C GLU A 87 -14.37 13.61 22.86
N PHE A 88 -14.47 13.76 21.54
CA PHE A 88 -13.32 13.78 20.64
C PHE A 88 -13.23 15.15 19.97
N ARG A 89 -12.06 15.77 20.02
CA ARG A 89 -11.77 16.98 19.24
C ARG A 89 -11.08 16.56 17.95
N LEU A 90 -11.71 16.87 16.81
CA LEU A 90 -11.15 16.56 15.50
C LEU A 90 -10.07 17.55 15.12
N LYS A 91 -9.05 17.06 14.40
CA LYS A 91 -8.04 17.92 13.78
C LYS A 91 -8.72 18.88 12.81
N PRO A 92 -8.29 20.15 12.74
CA PRO A 92 -8.76 21.04 11.69
C PRO A 92 -8.30 20.52 10.31
N ASN A 93 -9.06 20.82 9.27
CA ASN A 93 -8.71 20.53 7.87
C ASN A 93 -8.58 19.03 7.53
N VAL A 94 -9.40 18.18 8.15
CA VAL A 94 -9.60 16.79 7.69
C VAL A 94 -10.66 16.79 6.59
N TYR A 95 -10.31 16.27 5.42
CA TYR A 95 -11.19 16.21 4.24
C TYR A 95 -11.34 14.78 3.74
N PHE A 96 -12.45 14.53 3.07
CA PHE A 96 -12.60 13.33 2.23
C PHE A 96 -11.90 13.56 0.89
N SER A 97 -11.31 12.50 0.34
CA SER A 97 -10.73 12.46 -1.01
C SER A 97 -11.79 12.39 -2.10
#